data_AF-A0A533WXG5-F1
#
_entry.id   AF-A0A533WXG5-F1
#
_cell.length_a   1.000
_cell.length_b   1.000
_cell.length_c   1.000
_cell.angle_alpha   90.00
_cell.angle_beta   90.00
_cell.angle_gamma   90.00
#
_symmetry.space_group_name_H-M   'P 1'
#
loop_
_entity.id
_entity.type
_entity.pdbx_description
1 polymer ?
#
loop_
_entity_poly.entity_id
_entity_poly.type
_entity_poly.pdbx_seq_one_letter_code
_entity_poly.pdbx_strand_id
1 'polypeptide(L)'
;MSYNTSSNSAGSISLFVTLSAILFGSIVTMVPQAAPVQAATAAGIIVPLYTYPTSSTWDTMAKVKATYPSVPTVAIVNPDNGPGGAKDANYVSGIQKLQSAGITVLGYVSTVYTSRSSSAVKTDIDTYKSWYPSINGIFFDEMANWVGGESYYKSLNGYAKSKGYTFTVGNPGTDTLPSYIGTVDSIIIYETDGLPLLSYLKGWHTGYDKKNFAIIPYKVGSPDAAYVTSAAASVGYMYLTNDDIPNPWDSLPWYYSTLASTLNPGNVATSTTSHTVTIQSVGVTGMWTTVKRSDGSILKTGYTPLSFAAKSGAYYQVSVANYGNHVFDHWNNGSTNPTRTISVTKDTTFTAYYRTLTNLLTIKSVGLTGSPISGLWIEIHSGVSLLKTGYTPMTYTVKTGQSYTVAMGEWQNLVFDHWENGSTSSWRTINLSHDTTIIAYFRIPRIQTRQRISQLAWRLS
;
A
#
# COMPACT_ATOMS: atom_id res chain seq x y z
N MET A 1 -109.58 42.01 -26.02
CA MET A 1 -109.52 41.81 -24.57
C MET A 1 -108.07 41.83 -24.12
N SER A 2 -107.77 42.76 -23.21
CA SER A 2 -106.70 42.73 -22.19
C SER A 2 -105.20 42.91 -22.55
N TYR A 3 -104.73 44.12 -22.21
CA TYR A 3 -103.52 44.52 -21.47
C TYR A 3 -102.06 44.30 -21.99
N ASN A 4 -101.47 45.42 -22.48
CA ASN A 4 -100.38 46.26 -21.91
C ASN A 4 -98.91 45.79 -21.66
N THR A 5 -98.00 46.67 -22.16
CA THR A 5 -96.66 47.17 -21.67
C THR A 5 -95.32 46.39 -21.78
N SER A 6 -94.47 46.90 -22.69
CA SER A 6 -93.05 47.37 -22.58
C SER A 6 -91.91 46.55 -21.92
N SER A 7 -90.79 46.33 -22.64
CA SER A 7 -89.52 47.12 -22.56
C SER A 7 -88.22 46.37 -22.95
N ASN A 8 -87.36 47.08 -23.71
CA ASN A 8 -85.89 47.18 -23.74
C ASN A 8 -84.90 45.98 -23.96
N SER A 9 -84.22 46.08 -25.13
CA SER A 9 -82.76 46.03 -25.44
C SER A 9 -81.75 45.15 -24.68
N ALA A 10 -81.04 44.30 -25.45
CA ALA A 10 -79.63 43.89 -25.30
C ALA A 10 -79.16 43.33 -26.67
N GLY A 11 -77.95 43.52 -27.23
CA GLY A 11 -76.76 44.29 -26.89
C GLY A 11 -75.72 44.15 -28.03
N SER A 12 -75.04 45.27 -28.33
CA SER A 12 -73.64 45.46 -28.79
C SER A 12 -73.14 44.74 -30.06
N ILE A 13 -73.04 45.36 -31.25
CA ILE A 13 -72.07 46.37 -31.78
C ILE A 13 -70.62 45.88 -31.90
N SER A 14 -70.18 45.67 -33.15
CA SER A 14 -68.78 45.65 -33.59
C SER A 14 -68.32 47.09 -33.93
N LEU A 15 -67.16 47.51 -33.42
CA LEU A 15 -66.42 48.65 -33.99
C LEU A 15 -64.91 48.52 -33.75
N PHE A 16 -64.16 48.82 -34.81
CA PHE A 16 -62.70 48.85 -34.90
C PHE A 16 -62.08 49.90 -33.96
N VAL A 17 -61.02 49.53 -33.24
CA VAL A 17 -60.04 50.46 -32.68
C VAL A 17 -58.65 50.01 -33.11
N THR A 18 -57.95 50.90 -33.80
CA THR A 18 -56.54 50.84 -34.15
C THR A 18 -55.68 50.87 -32.88
N LEU A 19 -54.79 49.88 -32.71
CA LEU A 19 -53.75 49.92 -31.69
C LEU A 19 -52.37 49.85 -32.34
N SER A 20 -51.59 50.90 -32.09
CA SER A 20 -50.21 51.10 -32.49
C SER A 20 -49.32 49.92 -32.10
N ALA A 21 -48.57 49.40 -33.07
CA ALA A 21 -47.53 48.40 -32.83
C ALA A 21 -46.32 49.07 -32.14
N ILE A 22 -46.16 48.85 -30.84
CA ILE A 22 -44.91 49.10 -30.14
C ILE A 22 -44.05 47.85 -30.31
N LEU A 23 -43.00 47.98 -31.12
CA LEU A 23 -42.01 46.94 -31.39
C LEU A 23 -41.09 46.79 -30.16
N PHE A 24 -41.46 45.95 -29.19
CA PHE A 24 -40.50 45.47 -28.19
C PHE A 24 -39.67 44.33 -28.81
N GLY A 25 -38.50 44.70 -29.34
CA GLY A 25 -37.47 43.74 -29.72
C GLY A 25 -36.99 42.97 -28.50
N SER A 26 -37.63 41.83 -28.23
CA SER A 26 -37.13 40.85 -27.27
C SER A 26 -35.97 40.13 -27.94
N ILE A 27 -34.74 40.51 -27.59
CA ILE A 27 -33.56 39.70 -27.88
C ILE A 27 -33.72 38.43 -27.05
N VAL A 28 -34.29 37.38 -27.64
CA VAL A 28 -34.19 36.02 -27.13
C VAL A 28 -32.74 35.61 -27.37
N THR A 29 -31.90 35.76 -26.36
CA THR A 29 -30.60 35.10 -26.34
C THR A 29 -30.88 33.60 -26.33
N MET A 30 -30.76 32.96 -27.50
CA MET A 30 -30.61 31.50 -27.55
C MET A 30 -29.30 31.16 -26.85
N VAL A 31 -29.40 30.81 -25.57
CA VAL A 31 -28.33 30.08 -24.91
C VAL A 31 -28.26 28.74 -25.63
N PRO A 32 -27.12 28.37 -26.25
CA PRO A 32 -26.97 27.02 -26.76
C PRO A 32 -27.12 26.08 -25.57
N GLN A 33 -28.26 25.39 -25.52
CA GLN A 33 -28.43 24.28 -24.60
C GLN A 33 -27.42 23.22 -25.06
N ALA A 34 -26.31 23.15 -24.34
CA ALA A 34 -25.35 22.07 -24.52
C ALA A 34 -26.15 20.76 -24.48
N ALA A 35 -26.02 19.95 -25.53
CA ALA A 35 -26.52 18.59 -25.52
C ALA A 35 -26.09 17.93 -24.20
N PRO A 36 -26.94 17.13 -23.54
CA PRO A 36 -26.50 16.41 -22.36
C PRO A 36 -25.25 15.63 -22.77
N VAL A 37 -24.10 16.00 -22.21
CA VAL A 37 -22.87 15.22 -22.34
C VAL A 37 -23.23 13.90 -21.68
N GLN A 38 -23.55 12.90 -22.50
CA GLN A 38 -23.78 11.55 -22.03
C GLN A 38 -22.51 11.16 -21.29
N ALA A 39 -22.59 11.09 -19.96
CA ALA A 39 -21.44 10.80 -19.13
C ALA A 39 -20.81 9.50 -19.67
N ALA A 40 -19.60 9.60 -20.18
CA ALA A 40 -18.84 8.43 -20.61
C ALA A 40 -18.90 7.42 -19.45
N THR A 41 -19.27 6.18 -19.73
CA THR A 41 -19.36 5.14 -18.70
C THR A 41 -18.01 5.05 -18.00
N ALA A 42 -18.00 5.27 -16.67
CA ALA A 42 -16.77 5.23 -15.90
C ALA A 42 -16.14 3.84 -15.99
N ALA A 43 -14.81 3.77 -16.09
CA ALA A 43 -14.13 2.48 -16.00
C ALA A 43 -14.35 1.90 -14.59
N GLY A 44 -14.46 0.58 -14.51
CA GLY A 44 -14.68 -0.15 -13.28
C GLY A 44 -13.45 -0.88 -12.77
N ILE A 45 -13.67 -1.66 -11.71
CA ILE A 45 -12.69 -2.58 -11.14
C ILE A 45 -13.10 -4.01 -11.42
N ILE A 46 -12.18 -4.87 -11.86
CA ILE A 46 -12.39 -6.31 -12.03
C ILE A 46 -11.37 -7.11 -11.21
N VAL A 47 -11.81 -7.75 -10.13
CA VAL A 47 -10.92 -8.41 -9.17
C VAL A 47 -10.94 -9.92 -9.37
N PRO A 48 -9.79 -10.56 -9.69
CA PRO A 48 -9.57 -11.98 -9.44
C PRO A 48 -9.63 -12.25 -7.92
N LEU A 49 -10.80 -12.57 -7.39
CA LEU A 49 -11.03 -12.73 -5.95
C LEU A 49 -10.83 -14.19 -5.57
N TYR A 50 -9.58 -14.66 -5.59
CA TYR A 50 -9.24 -16.08 -5.38
C TYR A 50 -8.93 -16.39 -3.91
N THR A 51 -9.36 -15.51 -3.02
CA THR A 51 -9.40 -15.76 -1.57
C THR A 51 -10.69 -16.49 -1.20
N TYR A 52 -10.59 -17.38 -0.22
CA TYR A 52 -11.76 -18.09 0.30
C TYR A 52 -12.76 -17.11 0.95
N PRO A 53 -14.09 -17.31 0.84
CA PRO A 53 -15.12 -16.35 1.29
C PRO A 53 -15.11 -15.92 2.75
N THR A 54 -14.42 -16.65 3.63
CA THR A 54 -14.23 -16.27 5.04
C THR A 54 -13.11 -15.26 5.25
N SER A 55 -12.33 -14.95 4.20
CA SER A 55 -11.29 -13.91 4.23
C SER A 55 -11.90 -12.51 4.33
N SER A 56 -11.20 -11.60 5.01
CA SER A 56 -11.58 -10.19 5.15
C SER A 56 -11.58 -9.40 3.82
N THR A 57 -11.00 -9.96 2.75
CA THR A 57 -11.03 -9.37 1.39
C THR A 57 -12.46 -9.19 0.89
N TRP A 58 -13.34 -10.17 1.13
CA TRP A 58 -14.74 -10.13 0.71
C TRP A 58 -15.52 -9.00 1.41
N ASP A 59 -15.28 -8.81 2.72
CA ASP A 59 -15.85 -7.69 3.47
C ASP A 59 -15.29 -6.35 3.01
N THR A 60 -14.00 -6.29 2.70
CA THR A 60 -13.34 -5.08 2.20
C THR A 60 -13.92 -4.66 0.85
N MET A 61 -14.12 -5.59 -0.08
CA MET A 61 -14.75 -5.29 -1.36
C MET A 61 -16.16 -4.73 -1.20
N ALA A 62 -17.00 -5.37 -0.37
CA ALA A 62 -18.36 -4.90 -0.11
C ALA A 62 -18.37 -3.48 0.52
N LYS A 63 -17.47 -3.22 1.49
CA LYS A 63 -17.34 -1.89 2.13
C LYS A 63 -16.88 -0.81 1.16
N VAL A 64 -15.89 -1.11 0.32
CA VAL A 64 -15.38 -0.16 -0.67
C VAL A 64 -16.44 0.14 -1.73
N LYS A 65 -17.17 -0.88 -2.20
CA LYS A 65 -18.29 -0.66 -3.12
C LYS A 65 -19.41 0.19 -2.50
N ALA A 66 -19.76 -0.04 -1.24
CA ALA A 66 -20.72 0.81 -0.54
C ALA A 66 -20.23 2.26 -0.40
N THR A 67 -18.92 2.48 -0.31
CA THR A 67 -18.30 3.82 -0.25
C THR A 67 -18.29 4.51 -1.62
N TYR A 68 -18.06 3.76 -2.70
CA TYR A 68 -18.00 4.27 -4.07
C TYR A 68 -19.04 3.56 -4.97
N PRO A 69 -20.35 3.77 -4.73
CA PRO A 69 -21.41 3.02 -5.39
C PRO A 69 -21.44 3.21 -6.91
N SER A 70 -20.92 4.34 -7.41
CA SER A 70 -20.89 4.65 -8.84
C SER A 70 -19.75 3.95 -9.60
N VAL A 71 -18.78 3.34 -8.91
CA VAL A 71 -17.70 2.56 -9.56
C VAL A 71 -18.25 1.19 -9.91
N PRO A 72 -18.29 0.78 -11.20
CA PRO A 72 -18.61 -0.60 -11.55
C PRO A 72 -17.57 -1.53 -10.91
N THR A 73 -18.01 -2.59 -10.24
CA THR A 73 -17.10 -3.53 -9.57
C THR A 73 -17.51 -4.96 -9.92
N VAL A 74 -16.54 -5.73 -10.39
CA VAL A 74 -16.67 -7.13 -10.77
C VAL A 74 -15.75 -7.96 -9.87
N ALA A 75 -16.26 -9.06 -9.34
CA ALA A 75 -15.48 -10.08 -8.62
C ALA A 75 -15.51 -11.39 -9.42
N ILE A 76 -14.36 -11.98 -9.67
CA ILE A 76 -14.22 -13.31 -10.27
C ILE A 76 -13.97 -14.30 -9.15
N VAL A 77 -14.92 -15.20 -8.90
CA VAL A 77 -14.80 -16.22 -7.86
C VAL A 77 -14.28 -17.52 -8.47
N ASN A 78 -13.41 -18.19 -7.73
CA ASN A 78 -12.81 -19.45 -8.13
C ASN A 78 -12.85 -20.44 -6.95
N PRO A 79 -13.93 -21.24 -6.80
CA PRO A 79 -14.00 -22.29 -5.80
C PRO A 79 -12.83 -23.29 -5.85
N ASP A 80 -12.53 -23.85 -7.03
CA ASP A 80 -11.42 -24.78 -7.23
C ASP A 80 -11.11 -24.97 -8.72
N ASN A 81 -10.44 -23.98 -9.33
CA ASN A 81 -10.19 -23.91 -10.79
C ASN A 81 -11.45 -24.15 -11.65
N GLY A 82 -12.58 -23.64 -11.17
CA GLY A 82 -13.91 -24.05 -11.60
C GLY A 82 -14.92 -24.00 -10.45
N PRO A 83 -16.15 -24.51 -10.65
CA PRO A 83 -17.22 -24.43 -9.66
C PRO A 83 -17.00 -25.27 -8.39
N GLY A 84 -15.95 -26.11 -8.36
CA GLY A 84 -15.61 -27.02 -7.26
C GLY A 84 -16.11 -28.45 -7.48
N GLY A 85 -15.74 -29.35 -6.56
CA GLY A 85 -16.25 -30.73 -6.52
C GLY A 85 -17.64 -30.87 -5.89
N ALA A 86 -18.08 -29.87 -5.11
CA ALA A 86 -19.41 -29.78 -4.51
C ALA A 86 -19.80 -28.32 -4.26
N LYS A 87 -21.10 -28.06 -4.09
CA LYS A 87 -21.61 -26.74 -3.69
C LYS A 87 -21.10 -26.35 -2.30
N ASP A 88 -20.47 -25.19 -2.19
CA ASP A 88 -19.92 -24.67 -0.93
C ASP A 88 -20.81 -23.55 -0.36
N ALA A 89 -21.25 -23.71 0.89
CA ALA A 89 -22.10 -22.76 1.60
C ALA A 89 -21.40 -21.41 1.90
N ASN A 90 -20.08 -21.39 2.05
CA ASN A 90 -19.31 -20.16 2.23
C ASN A 90 -19.30 -19.35 0.94
N TYR A 91 -19.16 -19.98 -0.23
CA TYR A 91 -19.27 -19.30 -1.52
C TYR A 91 -20.69 -18.77 -1.73
N VAL A 92 -21.74 -19.54 -1.41
CA VAL A 92 -23.13 -19.03 -1.46
C VAL A 92 -23.27 -17.74 -0.66
N SER A 93 -22.81 -17.75 0.60
CA SER A 93 -22.93 -16.60 1.50
C SER A 93 -22.07 -15.41 1.06
N GLY A 94 -20.84 -15.67 0.63
CA GLY A 94 -19.91 -14.65 0.12
C GLY A 94 -20.43 -13.99 -1.15
N ILE A 95 -20.93 -14.78 -2.12
CA ILE A 95 -21.50 -14.28 -3.37
C ILE A 95 -22.71 -13.38 -3.05
N GLN A 96 -23.62 -13.83 -2.18
CA GLN A 96 -24.77 -13.02 -1.78
C GLN A 96 -24.35 -11.71 -1.12
N LYS A 97 -23.30 -11.72 -0.27
CA LYS A 97 -22.73 -10.50 0.34
C LYS A 97 -22.24 -9.51 -0.71
N LEU A 98 -21.44 -9.95 -1.68
CA LEU A 98 -20.93 -9.10 -2.75
C LEU A 98 -22.08 -8.52 -3.60
N GLN A 99 -23.03 -9.35 -3.99
CA GLN A 99 -24.16 -8.92 -4.81
C GLN A 99 -25.09 -7.95 -4.07
N SER A 100 -25.30 -8.14 -2.77
CA SER A 100 -26.05 -7.20 -1.95
C SER A 100 -25.38 -5.82 -1.86
N ALA A 101 -24.06 -5.75 -2.03
CA ALA A 101 -23.32 -4.49 -2.16
C ALA A 101 -23.38 -3.91 -3.60
N GLY A 102 -24.00 -4.60 -4.56
CA GLY A 102 -24.05 -4.19 -5.97
C GLY A 102 -22.79 -4.56 -6.78
N ILE A 103 -22.03 -5.57 -6.34
CA ILE A 103 -20.89 -6.11 -7.07
C ILE A 103 -21.37 -7.20 -8.03
N THR A 104 -20.94 -7.12 -9.29
CA THR A 104 -21.16 -8.16 -10.30
C THR A 104 -20.23 -9.34 -10.00
N VAL A 105 -20.75 -10.56 -9.93
CA VAL A 105 -19.95 -11.75 -9.64
C VAL A 105 -19.88 -12.68 -10.85
N LEU A 106 -18.67 -13.11 -11.22
CA LEU A 106 -18.41 -14.05 -12.31
C LEU A 106 -17.80 -15.35 -11.77
N GLY A 107 -18.20 -16.49 -12.33
CA GLY A 107 -17.56 -17.78 -12.06
C GLY A 107 -16.38 -18.04 -12.99
N TYR A 108 -15.23 -18.42 -12.44
CA TYR A 108 -14.05 -18.82 -13.19
C TYR A 108 -14.25 -20.16 -13.91
N VAL A 109 -13.90 -20.24 -15.19
CA VAL A 109 -13.87 -21.48 -15.97
C VAL A 109 -12.63 -21.51 -16.88
N SER A 110 -11.72 -22.46 -16.66
CA SER A 110 -10.57 -22.68 -17.56
C SER A 110 -11.02 -23.24 -18.91
N THR A 111 -10.40 -22.73 -19.98
CA THR A 111 -10.60 -23.24 -21.35
C THR A 111 -9.38 -23.95 -21.92
N VAL A 112 -8.24 -23.93 -21.21
CA VAL A 112 -6.97 -24.55 -21.61
C VAL A 112 -6.63 -24.23 -23.06
N TYR A 113 -6.75 -22.96 -23.42
CA TYR A 113 -6.52 -22.40 -24.76
C TYR A 113 -7.20 -23.19 -25.88
N THR A 114 -8.51 -23.43 -25.73
CA THR A 114 -9.40 -24.21 -26.63
C THR A 114 -9.19 -25.72 -26.64
N SER A 115 -8.20 -26.25 -25.93
CA SER A 115 -7.99 -27.72 -25.86
C SER A 115 -9.03 -28.42 -24.99
N ARG A 116 -9.65 -27.71 -24.04
CA ARG A 116 -10.79 -28.23 -23.29
C ARG A 116 -12.01 -28.29 -24.20
N SER A 117 -12.75 -29.41 -24.20
CA SER A 117 -13.92 -29.55 -25.08
C SER A 117 -15.01 -28.54 -24.71
N SER A 118 -15.74 -28.02 -25.71
CA SER A 118 -16.85 -27.09 -25.43
C SER A 118 -17.92 -27.72 -24.53
N SER A 119 -18.13 -29.05 -24.59
CA SER A 119 -19.08 -29.73 -23.71
C SER A 119 -18.64 -29.71 -22.24
N ALA A 120 -17.35 -29.90 -21.97
CA ALA A 120 -16.82 -29.84 -20.61
C ALA A 120 -16.93 -28.42 -20.03
N VAL A 121 -16.57 -27.40 -20.82
CA VAL A 121 -16.73 -26.00 -20.39
C VAL A 121 -18.20 -25.64 -20.15
N LYS A 122 -19.13 -26.10 -21.00
CA LYS A 122 -20.57 -25.92 -20.79
C LYS A 122 -21.09 -26.62 -19.53
N THR A 123 -20.47 -27.74 -19.14
CA THR A 123 -20.80 -28.44 -17.88
C THR A 123 -20.42 -27.59 -16.66
N ASP A 124 -19.28 -26.92 -16.67
CA ASP A 124 -18.91 -26.00 -15.58
C ASP A 124 -19.86 -24.81 -15.51
N ILE A 125 -20.23 -24.22 -16.66
CA ILE A 125 -21.22 -23.14 -16.76
C ILE A 125 -22.55 -23.58 -16.12
N ASP A 126 -23.02 -24.78 -16.44
CA ASP A 126 -24.26 -25.34 -15.88
C ASP A 126 -24.15 -25.63 -14.38
N THR A 127 -22.97 -26.08 -13.94
CA THR A 127 -22.70 -26.34 -12.51
C THR A 127 -22.73 -25.04 -11.71
N TYR A 128 -22.10 -23.97 -12.21
CA TYR A 128 -22.24 -22.64 -11.62
C TYR A 128 -23.70 -22.20 -11.55
N LYS A 129 -24.48 -22.42 -12.62
CA LYS A 129 -25.89 -22.03 -12.65
C LYS A 129 -26.72 -22.80 -11.62
N SER A 130 -26.40 -24.06 -11.40
CA SER A 130 -27.06 -24.92 -10.42
C SER A 130 -26.67 -24.57 -8.99
N TRP A 131 -25.37 -24.45 -8.71
CA TRP A 131 -24.86 -24.32 -7.35
C TRP A 131 -24.90 -22.88 -6.83
N TYR A 132 -24.60 -21.93 -7.70
CA TYR A 132 -24.51 -20.50 -7.40
C TYR A 132 -25.39 -19.68 -8.37
N PRO A 133 -26.72 -19.92 -8.39
CA PRO A 133 -27.62 -19.41 -9.43
C PRO A 133 -27.67 -17.88 -9.53
N SER A 134 -27.24 -17.18 -8.48
CA SER A 134 -27.27 -15.73 -8.41
C SER A 134 -26.13 -15.07 -9.16
N ILE A 135 -25.00 -15.74 -9.44
CA ILE A 135 -23.86 -15.10 -10.13
C ILE A 135 -24.28 -14.53 -11.48
N ASN A 136 -23.63 -13.44 -11.89
CA ASN A 136 -24.01 -12.65 -13.04
C ASN A 136 -23.42 -13.16 -14.35
N GLY A 137 -22.33 -13.93 -14.30
CA GLY A 137 -21.58 -14.25 -15.49
C GLY A 137 -20.44 -15.25 -15.35
N ILE A 138 -19.66 -15.37 -16.42
CA ILE A 138 -18.57 -16.35 -16.55
C ILE A 138 -17.27 -15.66 -16.97
N PHE A 139 -16.18 -16.03 -16.34
CA PHE A 139 -14.82 -15.65 -16.70
C PHE A 139 -14.12 -16.86 -17.33
N PHE A 140 -13.80 -16.78 -18.62
CA PHE A 140 -13.10 -17.81 -19.38
C PHE A 140 -11.60 -17.56 -19.30
N ASP A 141 -10.91 -18.35 -18.47
CA ASP A 141 -9.47 -18.26 -18.32
C ASP A 141 -8.73 -19.14 -19.34
N GLU A 142 -7.43 -18.86 -19.49
CA GLU A 142 -6.55 -19.50 -20.46
C GLU A 142 -7.17 -19.40 -21.87
N MET A 143 -7.64 -18.20 -22.22
CA MET A 143 -8.27 -17.93 -23.50
C MET A 143 -7.23 -17.94 -24.63
N ALA A 144 -7.52 -18.57 -25.78
CA ALA A 144 -6.63 -18.47 -26.93
C ALA A 144 -6.62 -17.04 -27.50
N ASN A 145 -5.47 -16.65 -28.05
CA ASN A 145 -5.26 -15.35 -28.69
C ASN A 145 -4.73 -15.46 -30.14
N TRP A 146 -4.93 -16.62 -30.78
CA TRP A 146 -4.56 -16.87 -32.17
C TRP A 146 -5.80 -17.11 -33.05
N VAL A 147 -5.64 -16.97 -34.37
CA VAL A 147 -6.72 -17.19 -35.34
C VAL A 147 -7.24 -18.64 -35.25
N GLY A 148 -8.56 -18.81 -35.22
CA GLY A 148 -9.25 -20.10 -35.20
C GLY A 148 -9.97 -20.39 -33.88
N GLY A 149 -9.62 -19.71 -32.79
CA GLY A 149 -10.30 -19.85 -31.49
C GLY A 149 -11.62 -19.08 -31.38
N GLU A 150 -11.89 -18.12 -32.27
CA GLU A 150 -12.99 -17.17 -32.13
C GLU A 150 -14.37 -17.84 -32.08
N SER A 151 -14.58 -18.87 -32.91
CA SER A 151 -15.85 -19.61 -32.96
C SER A 151 -16.10 -20.41 -31.69
N TYR A 152 -15.03 -20.90 -31.04
CA TYR A 152 -15.11 -21.59 -29.76
C TYR A 152 -15.63 -20.64 -28.67
N TYR A 153 -15.00 -19.47 -28.49
CA TYR A 153 -15.43 -18.50 -27.47
C TYR A 153 -16.78 -17.86 -27.79
N LYS A 154 -17.08 -17.58 -29.07
CA LYS A 154 -18.41 -17.10 -29.48
C LYS A 154 -19.51 -18.10 -29.14
N SER A 155 -19.27 -19.41 -29.33
CA SER A 155 -20.21 -20.46 -28.95
C SER A 155 -20.41 -20.54 -27.43
N LEU A 156 -19.32 -20.48 -26.66
CA LEU A 156 -19.39 -20.50 -25.20
C LEU A 156 -20.09 -19.27 -24.63
N ASN A 157 -19.82 -18.09 -25.16
CA ASN A 157 -20.50 -16.86 -24.78
C ASN A 157 -21.99 -16.96 -25.07
N GLY A 158 -22.39 -17.36 -26.29
CA GLY A 158 -23.79 -17.57 -26.65
C GLY A 158 -24.49 -18.57 -25.72
N TYR A 159 -23.79 -19.65 -25.33
CA TYR A 159 -24.30 -20.61 -24.36
C TYR A 159 -24.48 -20.01 -22.97
N ALA A 160 -23.49 -19.28 -22.45
CA ALA A 160 -23.61 -18.58 -21.18
C ALA A 160 -24.81 -17.60 -21.18
N LYS A 161 -24.98 -16.82 -22.24
CA LYS A 161 -26.14 -15.92 -22.42
C LYS A 161 -27.46 -16.70 -22.41
N SER A 162 -27.52 -17.87 -23.06
CA SER A 162 -28.73 -18.72 -23.06
C SER A 162 -29.13 -19.23 -21.67
N LYS A 163 -28.19 -19.26 -20.70
CA LYS A 163 -28.43 -19.59 -19.28
C LYS A 163 -28.81 -18.37 -18.44
N GLY A 164 -28.96 -17.20 -19.06
CA GLY A 164 -29.33 -15.94 -18.42
C GLY A 164 -28.15 -15.18 -17.80
N TYR A 165 -26.91 -15.59 -18.08
CA TYR A 165 -25.74 -14.80 -17.68
C TYR A 165 -25.64 -13.52 -18.51
N THR A 166 -25.35 -12.40 -17.86
CA THR A 166 -25.37 -11.08 -18.48
C THR A 166 -23.98 -10.57 -18.84
N PHE A 167 -22.92 -11.15 -18.27
CA PHE A 167 -21.54 -10.70 -18.51
C PHE A 167 -20.57 -11.88 -18.72
N THR A 168 -19.70 -11.79 -19.72
CA THR A 168 -18.62 -12.75 -19.99
C THR A 168 -17.31 -12.03 -20.20
N VAL A 169 -16.26 -12.57 -19.59
CA VAL A 169 -14.91 -12.02 -19.70
C VAL A 169 -13.98 -13.14 -20.16
N GLY A 170 -13.06 -12.84 -21.05
CA GLY A 170 -12.03 -13.76 -21.49
C GLY A 170 -10.64 -13.31 -21.04
N ASN A 171 -9.78 -14.24 -20.65
CA ASN A 171 -8.42 -13.94 -20.22
C ASN A 171 -7.36 -14.76 -20.97
N PRO A 172 -6.75 -14.19 -22.01
CA PRO A 172 -5.61 -14.80 -22.68
C PRO A 172 -4.27 -14.67 -21.94
N GLY A 173 -4.20 -13.89 -20.86
CA GLY A 173 -2.96 -13.59 -20.12
C GLY A 173 -2.02 -12.61 -20.83
N THR A 174 -2.42 -12.06 -21.99
CA THR A 174 -1.61 -11.14 -22.82
C THR A 174 -2.51 -10.41 -23.84
N ASP A 175 -1.99 -9.57 -24.73
CA ASP A 175 -2.80 -8.98 -25.80
C ASP A 175 -3.40 -10.05 -26.73
N THR A 176 -4.41 -9.64 -27.50
CA THR A 176 -5.15 -10.49 -28.43
C THR A 176 -5.26 -9.88 -29.83
N LEU A 177 -6.07 -10.50 -30.70
CA LEU A 177 -6.34 -10.06 -32.06
C LEU A 177 -7.69 -9.32 -32.13
N PRO A 178 -7.84 -8.35 -33.06
CA PRO A 178 -9.12 -7.68 -33.31
C PRO A 178 -10.30 -8.63 -33.61
N SER A 179 -10.04 -9.81 -34.18
CA SER A 179 -11.06 -10.82 -34.48
C SER A 179 -11.76 -11.39 -33.24
N TYR A 180 -11.14 -11.29 -32.06
CA TYR A 180 -11.74 -11.73 -30.80
C TYR A 180 -12.75 -10.74 -30.22
N ILE A 181 -12.80 -9.50 -30.70
CA ILE A 181 -13.79 -8.53 -30.22
C ILE A 181 -15.20 -9.03 -30.51
N GLY A 182 -16.06 -9.04 -29.48
CA GLY A 182 -17.42 -9.56 -29.56
C GLY A 182 -17.54 -11.08 -29.42
N THR A 183 -16.43 -11.81 -29.24
CA THR A 183 -16.50 -13.23 -28.83
C THR A 183 -16.95 -13.38 -27.38
N VAL A 184 -16.58 -12.42 -26.52
CA VAL A 184 -17.02 -12.20 -25.13
C VAL A 184 -17.28 -10.70 -24.92
N ASP A 185 -17.83 -10.29 -23.77
CA ASP A 185 -18.15 -8.87 -23.54
C ASP A 185 -16.92 -8.01 -23.19
N SER A 186 -15.90 -8.61 -22.56
CA SER A 186 -14.64 -7.94 -22.22
C SER A 186 -13.46 -8.94 -22.23
N ILE A 187 -12.26 -8.46 -22.51
CA ILE A 187 -11.05 -9.28 -22.61
C ILE A 187 -9.96 -8.66 -21.73
N ILE A 188 -9.33 -9.49 -20.89
CA ILE A 188 -8.12 -9.12 -20.15
C ILE A 188 -6.95 -9.12 -21.14
N ILE A 189 -6.53 -7.94 -21.58
CA ILE A 189 -5.47 -7.78 -22.62
C ILE A 189 -4.07 -7.56 -22.03
N TYR A 190 -3.95 -7.60 -20.69
CA TYR A 190 -2.68 -7.43 -19.98
C TYR A 190 -2.75 -8.07 -18.59
N GLU A 191 -1.85 -9.00 -18.32
CA GLU A 191 -1.67 -9.70 -17.04
C GLU A 191 -0.16 -9.94 -16.82
N THR A 192 0.57 -8.88 -16.52
CA THR A 192 2.04 -8.92 -16.42
C THR A 192 2.52 -8.14 -15.20
N ASP A 193 3.76 -8.42 -14.77
CA ASP A 193 4.51 -7.60 -13.82
C ASP A 193 4.58 -6.14 -14.32
N GLY A 194 4.14 -5.22 -13.46
CA GLY A 194 4.22 -3.78 -13.68
C GLY A 194 3.09 -3.22 -14.53
N LEU A 195 3.09 -1.89 -14.68
CA LEU A 195 2.06 -1.18 -15.44
C LEU A 195 2.34 -1.26 -16.96
N PRO A 196 1.35 -1.53 -17.82
CA PRO A 196 1.52 -1.35 -19.26
C PRO A 196 1.79 0.13 -19.58
N LEU A 197 2.63 0.38 -20.58
CA LEU A 197 2.74 1.72 -21.15
C LEU A 197 1.38 2.16 -21.71
N LEU A 198 0.99 3.42 -21.54
CA LEU A 198 -0.28 3.92 -22.09
C LEU A 198 -0.35 3.79 -23.63
N SER A 199 0.80 3.76 -24.31
CA SER A 199 0.87 3.49 -25.76
C SER A 199 0.44 2.07 -26.13
N TYR A 200 0.65 1.09 -25.25
CA TYR A 200 0.19 -0.28 -25.43
C TYR A 200 -1.33 -0.34 -25.54
N LEU A 201 -2.05 0.49 -24.79
CA LEU A 201 -3.52 0.55 -24.76
C LEU A 201 -4.15 1.40 -25.89
N LYS A 202 -3.33 1.98 -26.78
CA LYS A 202 -3.76 2.93 -27.81
C LYS A 202 -3.64 2.42 -29.24
N GLY A 203 -3.14 1.20 -29.45
CA GLY A 203 -2.96 0.63 -30.79
C GLY A 203 -4.29 0.34 -31.49
N TRP A 204 -4.43 -0.89 -32.00
CA TRP A 204 -5.66 -1.34 -32.65
C TRP A 204 -6.89 -1.24 -31.71
N HIS A 205 -6.68 -1.23 -30.39
CA HIS A 205 -7.72 -1.07 -29.36
C HIS A 205 -8.53 0.23 -29.53
N THR A 206 -7.93 1.30 -30.07
CA THR A 206 -8.64 2.59 -30.29
C THR A 206 -9.77 2.50 -31.32
N GLY A 207 -9.79 1.46 -32.15
CA GLY A 207 -10.89 1.17 -33.06
C GLY A 207 -12.13 0.57 -32.39
N TYR A 208 -12.08 0.29 -31.07
CA TYR A 208 -13.12 -0.43 -30.35
C TYR A 208 -13.50 0.28 -29.04
N ASP A 209 -14.72 0.00 -28.56
CA ASP A 209 -15.20 0.50 -27.27
C ASP A 209 -14.33 -0.03 -26.13
N LYS A 210 -13.91 0.86 -25.21
CA LYS A 210 -13.08 0.52 -24.06
C LYS A 210 -13.66 -0.61 -23.21
N LYS A 211 -14.99 -0.79 -23.17
CA LYS A 211 -15.65 -1.87 -22.42
C LYS A 211 -15.17 -3.27 -22.83
N ASN A 212 -14.69 -3.42 -24.07
CA ASN A 212 -14.15 -4.67 -24.57
C ASN A 212 -12.81 -5.05 -23.93
N PHE A 213 -12.19 -4.16 -23.15
CA PHE A 213 -10.85 -4.33 -22.64
C PHE A 213 -10.78 -4.17 -21.13
N ALA A 214 -9.92 -4.98 -20.52
CA ALA A 214 -9.54 -4.91 -19.13
C ALA A 214 -8.05 -5.21 -18.95
N ILE A 215 -7.47 -4.74 -17.84
CA ILE A 215 -6.07 -5.04 -17.47
C ILE A 215 -5.97 -5.45 -16.01
N ILE A 216 -5.07 -6.38 -15.71
CA ILE A 216 -4.80 -6.86 -14.35
C ILE A 216 -3.28 -6.93 -14.06
N PRO A 217 -2.53 -5.81 -14.11
CA PRO A 217 -1.11 -5.83 -13.74
C PRO A 217 -0.88 -6.21 -12.27
N TYR A 218 0.18 -6.97 -12.00
CA TYR A 218 0.64 -7.33 -10.65
C TYR A 218 2.02 -6.72 -10.35
N LYS A 219 2.49 -6.84 -9.10
CA LYS A 219 3.72 -6.21 -8.59
C LYS A 219 3.75 -4.68 -8.76
N VAL A 220 2.59 -4.05 -8.78
CA VAL A 220 2.44 -2.60 -8.85
C VAL A 220 2.49 -2.04 -7.44
N GLY A 221 3.64 -1.49 -7.04
CA GLY A 221 3.83 -0.99 -5.67
C GLY A 221 2.81 0.08 -5.23
N SER A 222 2.51 1.04 -6.12
CA SER A 222 1.43 2.03 -5.97
C SER A 222 1.17 2.68 -7.33
N PRO A 223 -0.03 2.58 -7.91
CA PRO A 223 -0.31 3.21 -9.20
C PRO A 223 -0.56 4.72 -9.04
N ASP A 224 0.00 5.52 -9.95
CA ASP A 224 -0.27 6.96 -10.06
C ASP A 224 -1.74 7.18 -10.46
N ALA A 225 -2.45 8.10 -9.79
CA ALA A 225 -3.83 8.44 -10.12
C ALA A 225 -3.99 8.98 -11.56
N ALA A 226 -2.99 9.71 -12.08
CA ALA A 226 -2.95 10.18 -13.46
C ALA A 226 -2.81 9.02 -14.45
N TYR A 227 -2.02 8.00 -14.09
CA TYR A 227 -1.95 6.77 -14.88
C TYR A 227 -3.30 6.06 -14.89
N VAL A 228 -3.90 5.80 -13.72
CA VAL A 228 -5.20 5.12 -13.59
C VAL A 228 -6.28 5.86 -14.40
N THR A 229 -6.30 7.19 -14.31
CA THR A 229 -7.24 8.03 -15.07
C THR A 229 -7.01 7.92 -16.58
N SER A 230 -5.74 7.90 -17.02
CA SER A 230 -5.39 7.76 -18.44
C SER A 230 -5.71 6.37 -18.98
N ALA A 231 -5.45 5.31 -18.20
CA ALA A 231 -5.80 3.95 -18.55
C ALA A 231 -7.33 3.77 -18.61
N ALA A 232 -8.09 4.41 -17.70
CA ALA A 232 -9.56 4.36 -17.64
C ALA A 232 -10.25 4.96 -18.88
N ALA A 233 -9.52 5.73 -19.69
CA ALA A 233 -9.98 6.20 -20.99
C ALA A 233 -9.88 5.12 -22.08
N SER A 234 -8.97 4.14 -21.93
CA SER A 234 -8.70 3.08 -22.90
C SER A 234 -9.31 1.73 -22.54
N VAL A 235 -9.57 1.46 -21.25
CA VAL A 235 -10.13 0.18 -20.79
C VAL A 235 -11.39 0.38 -19.95
N GLY A 236 -12.29 -0.61 -20.01
CA GLY A 236 -13.55 -0.63 -19.29
C GLY A 236 -13.41 -1.09 -17.85
N TYR A 237 -12.43 -1.95 -17.57
CA TYR A 237 -12.12 -2.41 -16.22
C TYR A 237 -10.62 -2.47 -15.98
N MET A 238 -10.20 -2.33 -14.72
CA MET A 238 -8.82 -2.60 -14.32
C MET A 238 -8.74 -3.12 -12.90
N TYR A 239 -7.71 -3.90 -12.60
CA TYR A 239 -7.30 -4.17 -11.24
C TYR A 239 -5.79 -4.15 -11.18
N LEU A 240 -5.24 -3.53 -10.14
CA LEU A 240 -3.81 -3.36 -10.00
C LEU A 240 -3.47 -3.88 -8.62
N THR A 241 -2.48 -4.76 -8.50
CA THR A 241 -2.10 -5.31 -7.19
C THR A 241 -0.61 -5.14 -6.92
N ASN A 242 -0.26 -4.88 -5.65
CA ASN A 242 1.12 -4.88 -5.18
C ASN A 242 1.63 -6.28 -4.85
N ASP A 243 0.78 -7.29 -4.96
CA ASP A 243 1.16 -8.68 -4.76
C ASP A 243 1.93 -9.22 -5.96
N ASP A 244 2.64 -10.34 -5.76
CA ASP A 244 3.55 -10.92 -6.75
C ASP A 244 3.28 -12.42 -6.96
N ILE A 245 4.01 -13.03 -7.89
CA ILE A 245 3.98 -14.48 -8.11
C ILE A 245 4.42 -15.24 -6.84
N PRO A 246 3.91 -16.46 -6.58
CA PRO A 246 3.18 -17.33 -7.50
C PRO A 246 1.67 -17.07 -7.62
N ASN A 247 1.07 -16.26 -6.74
CA ASN A 247 -0.38 -16.03 -6.77
C ASN A 247 -0.73 -14.59 -6.38
N PRO A 248 -0.77 -13.65 -7.34
CA PRO A 248 -1.09 -12.25 -7.06
C PRO A 248 -2.55 -11.98 -6.62
N TRP A 249 -3.39 -13.02 -6.62
CA TRP A 249 -4.85 -12.95 -6.51
C TRP A 249 -5.39 -13.40 -5.14
N ASP A 250 -4.49 -13.70 -4.18
CA ASP A 250 -4.83 -14.15 -2.83
C ASP A 250 -4.84 -13.03 -1.78
N SER A 251 -4.68 -11.79 -2.22
CA SER A 251 -4.84 -10.60 -1.39
C SER A 251 -5.44 -9.42 -2.17
N LEU A 252 -5.91 -8.41 -1.44
CA LEU A 252 -6.24 -7.10 -2.02
C LEU A 252 -5.08 -6.15 -1.80
N PRO A 253 -4.75 -5.27 -2.75
CA PRO A 253 -3.71 -4.28 -2.55
C PRO A 253 -4.09 -3.32 -1.43
N TRP A 254 -3.10 -2.82 -0.71
CA TRP A 254 -3.31 -1.84 0.35
C TRP A 254 -3.94 -0.53 -0.16
N TYR A 255 -3.86 -0.27 -1.47
CA TYR A 255 -4.48 0.87 -2.16
C TYR A 255 -5.81 0.54 -2.87
N TYR A 256 -6.45 -0.61 -2.60
CA TYR A 256 -7.70 -1.01 -3.27
C TYR A 256 -8.81 0.07 -3.20
N SER A 257 -9.01 0.67 -2.03
CA SER A 257 -9.97 1.78 -1.86
C SER A 257 -9.56 3.04 -2.63
N THR A 258 -8.26 3.29 -2.79
CA THR A 258 -7.75 4.42 -3.58
C THR A 258 -8.00 4.20 -5.06
N LEU A 259 -7.83 2.97 -5.57
CA LEU A 259 -8.21 2.63 -6.95
C LEU A 259 -9.70 2.92 -7.20
N ALA A 260 -10.58 2.48 -6.30
CA ALA A 260 -12.02 2.77 -6.39
C ALA A 260 -12.30 4.27 -6.31
N SER A 261 -11.66 4.99 -5.40
CA SER A 261 -11.78 6.44 -5.30
C SER A 261 -11.40 7.13 -6.62
N THR A 262 -10.27 6.77 -7.23
CA THR A 262 -9.81 7.38 -8.48
C THR A 262 -10.76 7.13 -9.65
N LEU A 263 -11.38 5.94 -9.69
CA LEU A 263 -12.33 5.56 -10.74
C LEU A 263 -13.77 6.08 -10.50
N ASN A 264 -14.06 6.64 -9.33
CA ASN A 264 -15.40 7.10 -9.00
C ASN A 264 -15.80 8.33 -9.84
N PRO A 265 -16.83 8.23 -10.71
CA PRO A 265 -17.27 9.37 -11.50
C PRO A 265 -17.78 10.50 -10.60
N GLY A 266 -17.40 11.74 -10.92
CA GLY A 266 -17.67 12.90 -10.08
C GLY A 266 -16.64 13.12 -8.96
N ASN A 267 -15.62 12.26 -8.84
CA ASN A 267 -14.44 12.55 -8.02
C ASN A 267 -13.49 13.52 -8.73
N VAL A 268 -14.05 14.66 -9.13
CA VAL A 268 -13.37 15.97 -9.06
C VAL A 268 -13.74 16.58 -7.70
N ALA A 269 -13.70 15.79 -6.62
CA ALA A 269 -13.81 16.36 -5.28
C ALA A 269 -12.42 16.79 -4.84
N THR A 270 -12.01 17.96 -5.30
CA THR A 270 -11.15 18.81 -4.47
C THR A 270 -11.92 19.10 -3.19
N SER A 271 -11.85 18.21 -2.19
CA SER A 271 -12.08 18.64 -0.82
C SER A 271 -11.04 19.74 -0.56
N THR A 272 -11.52 20.98 -0.49
CA THR A 272 -10.69 22.16 -0.18
C THR A 272 -10.36 22.21 1.31
N THR A 273 -11.11 21.48 2.15
CA THR A 273 -10.86 21.37 3.58
C THR A 273 -9.55 20.63 3.82
N SER A 274 -8.58 21.33 4.38
CA SER A 274 -7.30 20.77 4.81
C SER A 274 -7.26 20.71 6.34
N HIS A 275 -6.69 19.64 6.87
CA HIS A 275 -6.43 19.41 8.28
C HIS A 275 -4.92 19.36 8.52
N THR A 276 -4.49 19.78 9.70
CA THR A 276 -3.09 19.68 10.10
C THR A 276 -2.79 18.27 10.56
N VAL A 277 -1.81 17.65 9.91
CA VAL A 277 -1.21 16.39 10.38
C VAL A 277 0.16 16.69 10.95
N THR A 278 0.41 16.19 12.16
CA THR A 278 1.72 16.28 12.82
C THR A 278 2.30 14.89 13.05
N ILE A 279 3.54 14.67 12.60
CA ILE A 279 4.31 13.46 12.89
C ILE A 279 5.31 13.80 13.98
N GLN A 280 5.24 13.12 15.13
CA GLN A 280 6.16 13.33 16.25
C GLN A 280 6.93 12.05 16.59
N SER A 281 8.12 12.21 17.16
CA SER A 281 8.92 11.09 17.67
C SER A 281 9.00 11.11 19.19
N VAL A 282 8.97 9.94 19.81
CA VAL A 282 9.18 9.73 21.25
C VAL A 282 10.37 8.79 21.45
N GLY A 283 11.18 9.05 22.49
CA GLY A 283 12.43 8.31 22.76
C GLY A 283 13.67 8.90 22.06
N VAL A 284 13.46 9.82 21.12
CA VAL A 284 14.50 10.61 20.44
C VAL A 284 13.87 11.88 19.85
N THR A 285 14.62 12.97 19.83
CA THR A 285 14.20 14.24 19.22
C THR A 285 14.73 14.31 17.78
N GLY A 286 13.87 14.67 16.82
CA GLY A 286 14.31 14.98 15.46
C GLY A 286 14.67 13.76 14.61
N MET A 287 13.67 12.99 14.19
CA MET A 287 13.84 11.87 13.26
C MET A 287 13.42 12.24 11.85
N TRP A 288 14.28 11.90 10.88
CA TRP A 288 14.01 12.18 9.48
C TRP A 288 12.73 11.47 9.02
N THR A 289 11.80 12.25 8.50
CA THR A 289 10.47 11.83 8.11
C THR A 289 10.24 12.25 6.66
N THR A 290 9.67 11.34 5.87
CA THR A 290 9.25 11.60 4.49
C THR A 290 7.74 11.40 4.38
N VAL A 291 7.05 12.41 3.87
CA VAL A 291 5.62 12.38 3.57
C VAL A 291 5.45 12.40 2.06
N LYS A 292 4.78 11.38 1.52
CA LYS A 292 4.42 11.29 0.11
C LYS A 292 2.91 11.40 -0.05
N ARG A 293 2.47 12.00 -1.16
CA ARG A 293 1.08 11.93 -1.59
C ARG A 293 0.78 10.53 -2.14
N SER A 294 -0.49 10.24 -2.41
CA SER A 294 -0.93 8.98 -3.00
C SER A 294 -0.34 8.69 -4.38
N ASP A 295 0.09 9.72 -5.12
CA ASP A 295 0.81 9.61 -6.41
C ASP A 295 2.31 9.27 -6.26
N GLY A 296 2.80 9.09 -5.03
CA GLY A 296 4.21 8.80 -4.74
C GLY A 296 5.13 10.02 -4.74
N SER A 297 4.66 11.19 -5.17
CA SER A 297 5.41 12.44 -5.10
C SER A 297 5.69 12.81 -3.64
N ILE A 298 6.89 13.32 -3.38
CA ILE A 298 7.23 13.83 -2.06
C ILE A 298 6.41 15.11 -1.82
N LEU A 299 5.56 15.08 -0.80
CA LEU A 299 4.87 16.25 -0.30
C LEU A 299 5.81 17.09 0.56
N LYS A 300 6.49 16.43 1.49
CA LYS A 300 7.36 17.10 2.46
C LYS A 300 8.36 16.12 3.06
N THR A 301 9.57 16.60 3.36
CA THR A 301 10.55 15.91 4.19
C THR A 301 11.01 16.82 5.31
N GLY A 302 11.54 16.24 6.38
CA GLY A 302 12.12 16.99 7.50
C GLY A 302 12.21 16.17 8.78
N TYR A 303 12.71 16.79 9.84
CA TYR A 303 12.82 16.16 11.15
C TYR A 303 11.52 16.29 11.96
N THR A 304 11.19 15.30 12.78
CA THR A 304 10.08 15.39 13.74
C THR A 304 10.33 16.46 14.83
N PRO A 305 9.29 17.19 15.29
CA PRO A 305 7.91 17.13 14.81
C PRO A 305 7.75 17.78 13.42
N LEU A 306 7.16 17.03 12.48
CA LEU A 306 6.94 17.46 11.10
C LEU A 306 5.43 17.63 10.86
N SER A 307 4.99 18.85 10.55
CA SER A 307 3.59 19.14 10.24
C SER A 307 3.37 19.43 8.74
N PHE A 308 2.24 19.00 8.21
CA PHE A 308 1.78 19.30 6.85
C PHE A 308 0.25 19.40 6.76
N ALA A 309 -0.24 20.12 5.74
CA ALA A 309 -1.65 20.22 5.44
C ALA A 309 -2.11 18.99 4.62
N ALA A 310 -3.02 18.22 5.19
CA ALA A 310 -3.63 17.04 4.58
C ALA A 310 -5.05 17.37 4.11
N LYS A 311 -5.38 17.11 2.85
CA LYS A 311 -6.77 17.23 2.36
C LYS A 311 -7.64 16.21 3.08
N SER A 312 -8.82 16.63 3.52
CA SER A 312 -9.75 15.77 4.26
C SER A 312 -10.10 14.51 3.47
N GLY A 313 -9.90 13.34 4.08
CA GLY A 313 -10.13 12.04 3.46
C GLY A 313 -9.05 11.57 2.47
N ALA A 314 -8.08 12.42 2.11
CA ALA A 314 -6.98 12.05 1.23
C ALA A 314 -5.94 11.20 1.98
N TYR A 315 -5.30 10.29 1.24
CA TYR A 315 -4.30 9.37 1.78
C TYR A 315 -2.88 9.87 1.55
N TYR A 316 -2.03 9.68 2.55
CA TYR A 316 -0.61 10.03 2.55
C TYR A 316 0.21 8.86 3.08
N GLN A 317 1.41 8.65 2.52
CA GLN A 317 2.39 7.71 3.07
C GLN A 317 3.40 8.49 3.90
N VAL A 318 3.59 8.08 5.15
CA VAL A 318 4.55 8.64 6.09
C VAL A 318 5.58 7.57 6.43
N SER A 319 6.84 7.86 6.16
CA SER A 319 7.97 6.99 6.50
C SER A 319 8.90 7.70 7.47
N VAL A 320 9.28 7.03 8.55
CA VAL A 320 10.25 7.55 9.52
C VAL A 320 11.53 6.72 9.48
N ALA A 321 12.70 7.38 9.51
CA ALA A 321 13.99 6.71 9.37
C ALA A 321 14.57 6.27 10.72
N ASN A 322 15.58 5.40 10.70
CA ASN A 322 16.46 5.15 11.85
C ASN A 322 17.66 6.12 11.80
N TYR A 323 18.25 6.43 12.95
CA TYR A 323 19.45 7.26 13.02
C TYR A 323 20.35 6.86 14.18
N GLY A 324 21.62 6.57 13.87
CA GLY A 324 22.59 6.11 14.85
C GLY A 324 22.10 4.89 15.62
N ASN A 325 22.02 5.01 16.94
CA ASN A 325 21.53 3.99 17.85
C ASN A 325 20.03 4.09 18.15
N HIS A 326 19.30 5.02 17.53
CA HIS A 326 17.85 5.13 17.68
C HIS A 326 17.17 4.44 16.51
N VAL A 327 16.42 3.38 16.82
CA VAL A 327 15.66 2.60 15.85
C VAL A 327 14.17 2.68 16.13
N PHE A 328 13.39 2.77 15.06
CA PHE A 328 11.94 2.76 15.12
C PHE A 328 11.48 1.47 15.80
N ASP A 329 10.54 1.62 16.73
CA ASP A 329 9.98 0.51 17.51
C ASP A 329 8.53 0.26 17.08
N HIS A 330 7.65 1.23 17.27
CA HIS A 330 6.25 1.16 16.86
C HIS A 330 5.59 2.53 16.71
N TRP A 331 4.44 2.57 16.04
CA TRP A 331 3.54 3.73 16.01
C TRP A 331 2.57 3.71 17.19
N ASN A 332 1.91 4.84 17.49
CA ASN A 332 0.87 4.95 18.53
C ASN A 332 -0.31 3.97 18.42
N ASN A 333 -0.48 3.28 17.29
CA ASN A 333 -1.48 2.22 17.10
C ASN A 333 -0.89 0.81 17.25
N GLY A 334 0.37 0.67 17.68
CA GLY A 334 1.08 -0.60 17.83
C GLY A 334 1.75 -1.13 16.56
N SER A 335 1.62 -0.47 15.40
CA SER A 335 2.25 -0.94 14.15
C SER A 335 3.78 -0.85 14.21
N THR A 336 4.47 -1.94 13.87
CA THR A 336 5.94 -2.05 13.82
C THR A 336 6.53 -1.75 12.43
N ASN A 337 5.69 -1.38 11.45
CA ASN A 337 6.17 -0.93 10.15
C ASN A 337 6.55 0.57 10.22
N PRO A 338 7.82 0.96 9.93
CA PRO A 338 8.25 2.37 9.96
C PRO A 338 7.58 3.25 8.89
N THR A 339 6.89 2.63 7.93
CA THR A 339 6.07 3.30 6.93
C THR A 339 4.59 3.02 7.20
N ARG A 340 3.78 4.08 7.20
CA ARG A 340 2.33 4.01 7.39
C ARG A 340 1.59 4.82 6.33
N THR A 341 0.43 4.31 5.93
CA THR A 341 -0.56 5.08 5.18
C THR A 341 -1.54 5.71 6.16
N ILE A 342 -1.86 6.99 5.96
CA ILE A 342 -2.77 7.77 6.81
C ILE A 342 -3.80 8.52 5.98
N SER A 343 -5.00 8.64 6.51
CA SER A 343 -6.03 9.58 6.04
C SER A 343 -6.67 10.20 7.26
N VAL A 344 -7.03 11.48 7.17
CA VAL A 344 -7.56 12.25 8.29
C VAL A 344 -8.78 13.06 7.87
N THR A 345 -9.72 13.19 8.79
CA THR A 345 -10.92 14.03 8.65
C THR A 345 -10.96 15.16 9.68
N LYS A 346 -9.90 15.28 10.49
CA LYS A 346 -9.66 16.29 11.51
C LYS A 346 -8.16 16.39 11.79
N ASP A 347 -7.74 17.48 12.43
CA ASP A 347 -6.37 17.63 12.89
C ASP A 347 -5.94 16.44 13.74
N THR A 348 -4.80 15.83 13.40
CA THR A 348 -4.37 14.55 13.97
C THR A 348 -2.86 14.49 14.13
N THR A 349 -2.41 13.97 15.29
CA THR A 349 -1.00 13.70 15.56
C THR A 349 -0.73 12.20 15.51
N PHE A 350 0.30 11.81 14.78
CA PHE A 350 0.82 10.45 14.73
C PHE A 350 2.17 10.38 15.44
N THR A 351 2.33 9.43 16.34
CA THR A 351 3.55 9.30 17.18
C THR A 351 4.33 8.06 16.79
N ALA A 352 5.58 8.24 16.39
CA ALA A 352 6.56 7.18 16.20
C ALA A 352 7.40 7.02 17.48
N TYR A 353 7.38 5.83 18.06
CA TYR A 353 8.19 5.47 19.21
C TYR A 353 9.50 4.85 18.73
N TYR A 354 10.60 5.30 19.33
CA TYR A 354 11.94 4.82 19.05
C TYR A 354 12.53 4.20 20.31
N ARG A 355 13.29 3.12 20.11
CA ARG A 355 14.12 2.53 21.15
C ARG A 355 15.60 2.83 20.88
N THR A 356 16.37 2.87 21.95
CA THR A 356 17.82 3.05 21.88
C THR A 356 18.52 1.70 21.95
N LEU A 357 19.30 1.37 20.92
CA LEU A 357 20.17 0.20 20.91
C LEU A 357 21.32 0.38 21.90
N THR A 358 21.56 -0.68 22.67
CA THR A 358 22.64 -0.76 23.67
C THR A 358 23.38 -2.08 23.56
N ASN A 359 24.64 -2.08 23.97
CA ASN A 359 25.51 -3.25 24.06
C ASN A 359 26.16 -3.30 25.45
N LEU A 360 26.62 -4.48 25.87
CA LEU A 360 27.38 -4.68 27.09
C LEU A 360 28.89 -4.57 26.82
N LEU A 361 29.56 -3.68 27.55
CA LEU A 361 31.01 -3.61 27.63
C LEU A 361 31.48 -4.29 28.92
N THR A 362 32.26 -5.35 28.80
CA THR A 362 32.92 -6.02 29.92
C THR A 362 34.41 -5.69 29.95
N ILE A 363 34.91 -5.20 31.08
CA ILE A 363 36.34 -4.92 31.30
C ILE A 363 36.87 -5.92 32.31
N LYS A 364 37.94 -6.64 31.94
CA LYS A 364 38.66 -7.56 32.81
C LYS A 364 40.11 -7.12 32.97
N SER A 365 40.75 -7.53 34.06
CA SER A 365 42.19 -7.41 34.22
C SER A 365 42.83 -8.76 34.52
N VAL A 366 44.04 -8.96 34.00
CA VAL A 366 44.84 -10.16 34.19
C VAL A 366 46.31 -9.81 34.40
N GLY A 367 47.08 -10.69 35.02
CA GLY A 367 48.54 -10.63 34.99
C GLY A 367 49.07 -11.01 33.61
N LEU A 368 50.37 -10.77 33.35
CA LEU A 368 51.03 -11.13 32.09
C LEU A 368 50.91 -12.62 31.70
N THR A 369 50.64 -13.50 32.67
CA THR A 369 50.41 -14.95 32.45
C THR A 369 48.94 -15.31 32.23
N GLY A 370 48.03 -14.32 32.15
CA GLY A 370 46.59 -14.51 31.99
C GLY A 370 45.81 -14.77 33.28
N SER A 371 46.47 -14.79 34.44
CA SER A 371 45.81 -15.00 35.74
C SER A 371 44.90 -13.82 36.09
N PRO A 372 43.60 -14.02 36.41
CA PRO A 372 42.68 -12.93 36.72
C PRO A 372 43.14 -12.06 37.90
N ILE A 373 43.06 -10.75 37.72
CA ILE A 373 43.24 -9.76 38.78
C ILE A 373 41.91 -9.03 38.92
N SER A 374 41.39 -8.94 40.14
CA SER A 374 40.15 -8.21 40.44
C SER A 374 40.46 -7.02 41.35
N GLY A 375 39.58 -6.03 41.37
CA GLY A 375 39.72 -4.87 42.25
C GLY A 375 40.54 -3.72 41.68
N LEU A 376 40.88 -3.71 40.38
CA LEU A 376 41.60 -2.59 39.76
C LEU A 376 40.63 -1.52 39.28
N TRP A 377 40.93 -0.27 39.61
CA TRP A 377 40.06 0.88 39.32
C TRP A 377 39.87 1.08 37.82
N ILE A 378 38.63 1.36 37.41
CA ILE A 378 38.23 1.64 36.04
C ILE A 378 37.51 2.98 35.99
N GLU A 379 37.77 3.73 34.93
CA GLU A 379 36.91 4.83 34.49
C GLU A 379 36.42 4.59 33.06
N ILE A 380 35.15 4.90 32.80
CA ILE A 380 34.54 4.86 31.46
C ILE A 380 34.08 6.26 31.12
N HIS A 381 34.56 6.78 29.99
CA HIS A 381 34.29 8.12 29.49
C HIS A 381 33.57 8.07 28.14
N SER A 382 32.78 9.10 27.84
CA SER A 382 32.28 9.41 26.50
C SER A 382 32.72 10.82 26.15
N GLY A 383 33.66 10.93 25.20
CA GLY A 383 34.40 12.17 25.00
C GLY A 383 35.14 12.57 26.27
N VAL A 384 34.88 13.79 26.77
CA VAL A 384 35.48 14.32 28.01
C VAL A 384 34.66 14.03 29.27
N SER A 385 33.46 13.44 29.13
CA SER A 385 32.55 13.20 30.25
C SER A 385 32.79 11.83 30.87
N LEU A 386 33.11 11.79 32.17
CA LEU A 386 33.16 10.58 32.97
C LEU A 386 31.73 10.03 33.14
N LEU A 387 31.48 8.83 32.62
CA LEU A 387 30.18 8.16 32.70
C LEU A 387 30.06 7.26 33.92
N LYS A 388 31.13 6.54 34.24
CA LYS A 388 31.11 5.52 35.28
C LYS A 388 32.51 5.22 35.79
N THR A 389 32.60 4.94 37.09
CA THR A 389 33.78 4.35 37.72
C THR A 389 33.43 3.03 38.39
N GLY A 390 34.44 2.20 38.66
CA GLY A 390 34.27 0.90 39.30
C GLY A 390 35.56 0.13 39.41
N TYR A 391 35.45 -1.18 39.59
CA TYR A 391 36.60 -2.08 39.73
C TYR A 391 36.46 -3.30 38.82
N THR A 392 37.56 -3.83 38.31
CA THR A 392 37.57 -5.07 37.50
C THR A 392 37.17 -6.30 38.31
N PRO A 393 36.46 -7.28 37.71
CA PRO A 393 35.78 -7.19 36.41
C PRO A 393 34.53 -6.31 36.50
N MET A 394 34.27 -5.52 35.47
CA MET A 394 33.11 -4.62 35.41
C MET A 394 32.34 -4.82 34.12
N THR A 395 31.01 -4.77 34.20
CA THR A 395 30.14 -4.70 33.01
C THR A 395 29.38 -3.38 33.01
N TYR A 396 29.30 -2.72 31.87
CA TYR A 396 28.59 -1.46 31.69
C TYR A 396 27.78 -1.46 30.39
N THR A 397 26.53 -1.02 30.46
CA THR A 397 25.68 -0.88 29.28
C THR A 397 26.01 0.42 28.56
N VAL A 398 26.45 0.30 27.32
CA VAL A 398 26.81 1.41 26.45
C VAL A 398 25.82 1.53 25.29
N LYS A 399 25.74 2.70 24.68
CA LYS A 399 24.96 2.90 23.44
C LYS A 399 25.73 2.31 22.27
N THR A 400 25.03 1.56 21.41
CA THR A 400 25.61 0.96 20.21
C THR A 400 26.14 2.05 19.26
N GLY A 401 27.27 1.82 18.60
CA GLY A 401 27.85 2.72 17.60
C GLY A 401 28.45 4.02 18.16
N GLN A 402 28.47 4.20 19.48
CA GLN A 402 29.16 5.32 20.14
C GLN A 402 30.58 4.93 20.53
N SER A 403 31.43 5.95 20.67
CA SER A 403 32.82 5.81 21.09
C SER A 403 32.96 6.02 22.59
N TYR A 404 33.65 5.10 23.26
CA TYR A 404 33.90 5.16 24.70
C TYR A 404 35.39 5.05 24.96
N THR A 405 35.89 5.79 25.94
CA THR A 405 37.28 5.65 26.40
C THR A 405 37.29 5.02 27.78
N VAL A 406 37.99 3.90 27.90
CA VAL A 406 38.21 3.21 29.17
C VAL A 406 39.61 3.56 29.67
N ALA A 407 39.72 3.96 30.93
CA ALA A 407 40.98 4.20 31.62
C ALA A 407 41.16 3.22 32.77
N MET A 408 42.35 2.64 32.88
CA MET A 408 42.74 1.78 33.99
C MET A 408 43.58 2.54 35.00
N GLY A 409 43.20 2.45 36.28
CA GLY A 409 44.01 2.90 37.39
C GLY A 409 45.09 1.89 37.77
N GLU A 410 46.21 2.39 38.30
CA GLU A 410 47.28 1.57 38.88
C GLU A 410 47.07 1.45 40.39
N TRP A 411 47.46 0.32 40.98
CA TRP A 411 47.25 0.07 42.41
C TRP A 411 48.42 -0.71 43.04
N GLN A 412 48.98 -0.16 44.12
CA GLN A 412 50.17 -0.68 44.80
C GLN A 412 51.33 -1.00 43.84
N ASN A 413 51.67 -2.28 43.68
CA ASN A 413 52.74 -2.78 42.82
C ASN A 413 52.22 -3.27 41.46
N LEU A 414 50.94 -3.12 41.14
CA LEU A 414 50.36 -3.48 39.86
C LEU A 414 50.37 -2.28 38.92
N VAL A 415 51.19 -2.38 37.88
CA VAL A 415 51.38 -1.35 36.86
C VAL A 415 50.74 -1.82 35.56
N PHE A 416 49.97 -0.95 34.90
CA PHE A 416 49.37 -1.28 33.61
C PHE A 416 50.47 -1.55 32.58
N ASP A 417 50.31 -2.60 31.78
CA ASP A 417 51.30 -2.97 30.76
C ASP A 417 50.76 -2.72 29.34
N HIS A 418 49.68 -3.42 28.97
CA HIS A 418 49.01 -3.24 27.68
C HIS A 418 47.56 -3.77 27.70
N TRP A 419 46.76 -3.37 26.72
CA TRP A 419 45.47 -3.96 26.40
C TRP A 419 45.63 -5.20 25.51
N GLU A 420 44.60 -6.04 25.36
CA GLU A 420 44.67 -7.24 24.50
C GLU A 420 44.94 -6.97 23.01
N ASN A 421 44.76 -5.72 22.57
CA ASN A 421 45.13 -5.28 21.22
C ASN A 421 46.59 -4.79 21.11
N GLY A 422 47.39 -4.92 22.17
CA GLY A 422 48.79 -4.49 22.23
C GLY A 422 49.01 -3.01 22.59
N SER A 423 47.95 -2.22 22.82
CA SER A 423 48.11 -0.81 23.17
C SER A 423 48.68 -0.64 24.59
N THR A 424 49.77 0.10 24.72
CA THR A 424 50.44 0.39 26.00
C THR A 424 49.93 1.64 26.71
N SER A 425 48.91 2.30 26.16
CA SER A 425 48.23 3.42 26.83
C SER A 425 47.23 2.86 27.84
N SER A 426 47.27 3.33 29.08
CA SER A 426 46.24 2.97 30.09
C SER A 426 44.85 3.49 29.74
N TRP A 427 44.75 4.38 28.75
CA TRP A 427 43.53 4.86 28.12
C TRP A 427 43.30 4.15 26.79
N ARG A 428 42.09 3.65 26.56
CA ARG A 428 41.70 3.01 25.30
C ARG A 428 40.31 3.43 24.84
N THR A 429 40.26 3.90 23.59
CA THR A 429 39.01 4.19 22.90
C THR A 429 38.48 2.94 22.18
N ILE A 430 37.18 2.69 22.29
CA ILE A 430 36.47 1.57 21.67
C ILE A 430 35.18 2.06 20.98
N ASN A 431 34.83 1.43 19.87
CA ASN A 431 33.55 1.63 19.18
C ASN A 431 32.81 0.29 19.18
N LEU A 432 31.62 0.24 19.77
CA LEU A 432 30.93 -1.02 20.04
C LEU A 432 29.70 -1.21 19.14
N SER A 433 29.73 -2.20 18.26
CA SER A 433 28.58 -2.64 17.47
C SER A 433 27.87 -3.85 18.07
N HIS A 434 28.52 -4.60 18.97
CA HIS A 434 27.98 -5.75 19.70
C HIS A 434 28.58 -5.82 21.13
N ASP A 435 28.03 -6.69 21.97
CA ASP A 435 28.59 -7.00 23.29
C ASP A 435 30.07 -7.38 23.17
N THR A 436 30.92 -6.77 24.00
CA THR A 436 32.37 -6.84 23.86
C THR A 436 33.05 -6.99 25.21
N THR A 437 34.09 -7.82 25.26
CA THR A 437 35.00 -7.92 26.41
C THR A 437 36.37 -7.37 26.02
N ILE A 438 36.92 -6.48 26.83
CA ILE A 438 38.31 -6.02 26.74
C ILE A 438 39.10 -6.47 27.97
N ILE A 439 40.41 -6.69 27.80
CA ILE A 439 41.30 -7.24 28.82
C ILE A 439 42.53 -6.34 28.97
N ALA A 440 42.73 -5.81 30.18
CA ALA A 440 43.93 -5.09 30.56
C ALA A 440 44.95 -6.04 31.21
N TYR A 441 46.19 -6.01 30.73
CA TYR A 441 47.30 -6.77 31.28
C TYR A 441 48.12 -5.92 32.25
N PHE A 442 48.42 -6.46 33.42
CA PHE A 442 49.21 -5.82 34.46
C PHE A 442 50.47 -6.62 34.78
N ARG A 443 51.51 -5.88 35.18
CA ARG A 443 52.78 -6.44 35.65
C ARG A 443 53.09 -5.99 37.06
N ILE A 444 53.91 -6.78 37.74
CA ILE A 444 54.55 -6.40 39.01
C ILE A 444 55.99 -5.98 38.68
N PRO A 445 56.39 -4.72 38.89
CA PRO A 445 57.78 -4.30 38.72
C PRO A 445 58.68 -5.14 39.64
N ARG A 446 59.73 -5.75 39.09
CA ARG A 446 60.75 -6.38 39.92
C ARG A 446 61.41 -5.29 40.75
N ILE A 447 61.45 -5.47 42.08
CA ILE A 447 62.29 -4.67 42.97
C ILE A 447 63.72 -4.75 42.39
N GLN A 448 64.31 -3.61 42.02
CA GLN A 448 65.75 -3.56 41.74
C GLN A 448 66.50 -3.79 43.06
N THR A 449 66.69 -5.05 43.46
CA THR A 449 67.72 -5.41 44.44
C THR A 449 69.08 -5.37 43.75
N ARG A 450 69.58 -4.17 43.45
CA ARG A 450 71.00 -3.92 43.18
C ARG A 450 71.39 -2.54 43.69
N GLN A 451 71.69 -2.46 44.99
CA GLN A 451 72.86 -1.78 45.57
C GLN A 451 72.70 -1.74 47.09
N ARG A 452 73.44 -2.62 47.79
CA ARG A 452 74.01 -2.46 49.15
C ARG A 452 74.31 -3.80 49.82
N ILE A 453 75.05 -4.69 49.16
CA ILE A 453 75.86 -5.71 49.86
C ILE A 453 77.12 -5.96 49.01
N SER A 454 78.18 -5.18 49.23
CA SER A 454 79.58 -5.59 49.00
C SER A 454 80.57 -4.48 49.39
N GLN A 455 80.55 -4.02 50.64
CA GLN A 455 81.70 -3.38 51.27
C GLN A 455 81.67 -3.65 52.77
N LEU A 456 81.99 -4.89 53.17
CA LEU A 456 82.54 -5.25 54.50
C LEU A 456 82.78 -6.77 54.53
N ALA A 457 83.87 -7.16 53.85
CA ALA A 457 84.61 -8.43 53.89
C ALA A 457 85.28 -8.56 52.51
N TRP A 458 86.58 -8.47 52.29
CA TRP A 458 87.73 -8.77 53.13
C TRP A 458 88.97 -8.13 52.47
N ARG A 459 89.77 -7.38 53.23
CA ARG A 459 91.23 -7.43 53.13
C ARG A 459 91.76 -7.43 54.55
N LEU A 460 92.32 -8.57 54.94
CA LEU A 460 93.19 -8.76 56.08
C LEU A 460 94.47 -7.95 55.89
N SER A 461 94.82 -7.15 56.90
CA SER A 461 96.18 -6.93 57.41
C SER A 461 96.08 -6.14 58.71
#